data_AF-A0A6S7JP74-F1
#
_entry.id   AF-A0A6S7JP74-F1
#
_cell.length_a   1.000
_cell.length_b   1.000
_cell.length_c   1.000
_cell.angle_alpha   90.00
_cell.angle_beta   90.00
_cell.angle_gamma   90.00
#
_symmetry.space_group_name_H-M   'P 1'
#
loop_
_entity.id
_entity.type
_entity.pdbx_description
1 polymer ?
#
loop_
_entity_poly.entity_id
_entity_poly.type
_entity_poly.pdbx_seq_one_letter_code
_entity_poly.pdbx_strand_id
1 'polypeptide(L)'
;MSKTYTLGRWVTADLKTISKYVKGMRIAREVTHPSLLALQDLIETDPEVNMLFATMFTQEFDPPQENPISDYMDMLQKMQTIITSAPKYGSTLGSAPLNHILIYVMATPSGTMAFINDKVNKCFRNILNDWAQLLNSPDSREVLNKQVNETGQHNYKRCQNWAVTGFNTKS
;
A
#
# COMPACT_ATOMS: atom_id res chain seq x y z
N MET A 1 -14.53 25.74 -1.40
CA MET A 1 -14.70 24.39 -0.80
C MET A 1 -13.99 23.39 -1.70
N SER A 2 -12.93 22.73 -1.25
CA SER A 2 -12.22 21.72 -2.06
C SER A 2 -13.07 20.45 -2.11
N LYS A 3 -13.48 20.04 -3.31
CA LYS A 3 -14.12 18.74 -3.52
C LYS A 3 -13.14 17.65 -3.12
N THR A 4 -13.48 16.87 -2.10
CA THR A 4 -12.76 15.65 -1.72
C THR A 4 -13.21 14.54 -2.66
N TYR A 5 -12.36 14.19 -3.62
CA TYR A 5 -12.57 13.02 -4.46
C TYR A 5 -12.12 11.78 -3.69
N THR A 6 -13.08 10.95 -3.29
CA THR A 6 -12.81 9.63 -2.69
C THR A 6 -12.89 8.58 -3.79
N LEU A 7 -11.75 8.08 -4.24
CA LEU A 7 -11.67 6.97 -5.20
C LEU A 7 -12.07 5.67 -4.50
N GLY A 8 -13.34 5.29 -4.64
CA GLY A 8 -13.95 4.28 -3.80
C GLY A 8 -13.97 4.74 -2.34
N ARG A 9 -14.96 4.32 -1.56
CA ARG A 9 -15.14 4.76 -0.16
C ARG A 9 -14.09 4.14 0.80
N TRP A 10 -12.90 3.82 0.31
CA TRP A 10 -11.87 3.01 0.97
C TRP A 10 -10.74 3.83 1.59
N VAL A 11 -10.69 5.14 1.32
CA VAL A 11 -9.76 6.06 1.96
C VAL A 11 -10.50 7.28 2.49
N THR A 12 -10.28 7.62 3.76
CA THR A 12 -10.95 8.75 4.42
C THR A 12 -10.18 10.07 4.29
N ALA A 13 -8.87 10.00 4.01
CA ALA A 13 -8.04 11.17 3.72
C ALA A 13 -8.19 11.59 2.24
N ASP A 14 -8.10 12.90 2.00
CA ASP A 14 -8.06 13.42 0.64
C ASP A 14 -6.71 13.09 -0.03
N LEU A 15 -6.71 13.00 -1.36
CA LEU A 15 -5.54 12.60 -2.13
C LEU A 15 -4.33 13.54 -1.97
N LYS A 16 -4.50 14.80 -1.56
CA LYS A 16 -3.35 15.69 -1.31
C LYS A 16 -2.64 15.30 -0.02
N THR A 17 -3.41 14.94 1.01
CA THR A 17 -2.86 14.44 2.28
C THR A 17 -2.09 13.13 2.07
N ILE A 18 -2.64 12.21 1.27
CA ILE A 18 -1.95 10.97 0.89
C ILE A 18 -0.69 11.27 0.08
N SER A 19 -0.76 12.17 -0.90
CA SER A 19 0.39 12.53 -1.74
C SER A 19 1.52 13.10 -0.90
N LYS A 20 1.21 14.00 0.05
CA LYS A 20 2.20 14.54 0.99
C LYS A 20 2.85 13.45 1.84
N TYR A 21 2.07 12.47 2.30
CA TYR A 21 2.59 11.33 3.05
C TYR A 21 3.54 10.47 2.20
N VAL A 22 3.16 10.14 0.96
CA VAL A 22 3.98 9.32 0.05
C VAL A 22 5.27 10.05 -0.33
N LYS A 23 5.21 11.36 -0.62
CA LYS A 23 6.38 12.21 -0.91
C LYS A 23 7.33 12.31 0.29
N GLY A 24 6.80 12.32 1.52
CA GLY A 24 7.59 12.39 2.76
C GLY A 24 8.08 11.03 3.28
N MET A 25 7.78 9.93 2.58
CA MET A 25 8.14 8.59 3.03
C MET A 25 9.66 8.38 2.95
N ARG A 26 10.23 7.69 3.95
CA ARG A 26 11.59 7.17 3.82
C ARG A 26 11.61 6.14 2.69
N ILE A 27 12.47 6.36 1.71
CA ILE A 27 12.68 5.42 0.60
C ILE A 27 13.78 4.44 1.02
N ALA A 28 13.55 3.13 0.89
CA ALA A 28 14.58 2.14 1.15
C ALA A 28 15.69 2.28 0.09
N ARG A 29 16.96 2.11 0.51
CA ARG A 29 18.10 2.19 -0.43
C ARG A 29 18.05 1.07 -1.46
N GLU A 30 17.61 -0.10 -1.04
CA GLU A 30 17.59 -1.32 -1.83
C GLU A 30 16.33 -2.13 -1.50
N VAL A 31 15.85 -2.88 -2.49
CA VAL A 31 14.79 -3.87 -2.33
C VAL A 31 15.45 -5.19 -1.92
N THR A 32 15.08 -5.72 -0.77
CA THR A 32 15.71 -6.93 -0.20
C THR A 32 14.69 -7.98 0.21
N HIS A 33 13.41 -7.61 0.34
CA HIS A 33 12.39 -8.56 0.75
C HIS A 33 12.10 -9.57 -0.37
N PRO A 34 12.11 -10.89 -0.11
CA PRO A 34 11.95 -11.90 -1.16
C PRO A 34 10.70 -11.74 -2.03
N SER A 35 9.57 -11.38 -1.44
CA SER A 35 8.33 -11.14 -2.20
C SER A 35 8.35 -9.88 -3.08
N LEU A 36 9.12 -8.86 -2.71
CA LEU A 36 9.33 -7.68 -3.55
C LEU A 36 10.33 -7.98 -4.67
N LEU A 37 11.39 -8.73 -4.39
CA LEU A 37 12.32 -9.22 -5.40
C LEU A 37 11.61 -10.10 -6.44
N ALA A 38 10.66 -10.94 -6.02
CA ALA A 38 9.85 -11.74 -6.94
C ALA A 38 8.93 -10.88 -7.83
N LEU A 39 8.41 -9.76 -7.32
CA LEU A 39 7.67 -8.81 -8.15
C LEU A 39 8.60 -8.06 -9.11
N GLN A 40 9.78 -7.67 -8.65
CA GLN A 40 10.80 -7.02 -9.47
C GLN A 40 11.22 -7.92 -10.63
N ASP A 41 11.59 -9.17 -10.35
CA ASP A 41 11.96 -10.17 -11.36
C ASP A 41 10.85 -10.36 -12.40
N LEU A 42 9.59 -10.45 -11.97
CA LEU A 42 8.45 -10.53 -12.88
C LEU A 42 8.33 -9.28 -13.77
N ILE A 43 8.49 -8.08 -13.21
CA ILE A 43 8.45 -6.82 -13.97
C ILE A 43 9.59 -6.75 -15.00
N GLU A 44 10.76 -7.26 -14.66
CA GLU A 44 11.96 -7.18 -15.52
C GLU A 44 12.01 -8.29 -16.59
N THR A 45 11.38 -9.44 -16.34
CA THR A 45 11.49 -10.62 -17.21
C THR A 45 10.25 -10.91 -18.08
N ASP A 46 9.05 -10.51 -17.64
CA ASP A 46 7.82 -10.73 -18.39
C ASP A 46 7.48 -9.52 -19.27
N PRO A 47 7.43 -9.66 -20.62
CA PRO A 47 7.25 -8.52 -21.51
C PRO A 47 5.92 -7.77 -21.33
N GLU A 48 4.83 -8.48 -21.01
CA GLU A 48 3.52 -7.88 -20.81
C GLU A 48 3.53 -7.06 -19.52
N VAL A 49 4.02 -7.66 -18.42
CA VAL A 49 4.13 -6.98 -17.13
C VAL A 49 5.08 -5.78 -17.24
N ASN A 50 6.22 -5.94 -17.91
CA ASN A 50 7.18 -4.87 -18.13
C ASN A 50 6.53 -3.65 -18.80
N MET A 51 5.79 -3.87 -19.90
CA MET A 51 5.11 -2.81 -20.63
C MET A 51 4.06 -2.10 -19.74
N LEU A 52 3.28 -2.86 -18.97
CA LEU A 52 2.26 -2.30 -18.08
C LEU A 52 2.91 -1.44 -16.98
N PHE A 53 3.99 -1.90 -16.35
CA PHE A 53 4.72 -1.16 -15.34
C PHE A 53 5.50 0.03 -15.90
N ALA A 54 6.01 -0.03 -17.13
CA ALA A 54 6.64 1.12 -17.77
C ALA A 54 5.64 2.25 -18.07
N THR A 55 4.37 1.92 -18.33
CA THR A 55 3.35 2.88 -18.78
C THR A 55 2.46 3.41 -17.66
N MET A 56 2.23 2.65 -16.58
CA MET A 56 1.32 3.07 -15.51
C MET A 56 1.74 4.37 -14.78
N PHE A 57 3.03 4.73 -14.79
CA PHE A 57 3.53 5.94 -14.13
C PHE A 57 3.45 7.19 -14.99
N THR A 58 3.30 7.04 -16.31
CA THR A 58 3.19 8.16 -17.26
C THR A 58 1.74 8.49 -17.62
N GLN A 59 0.81 7.58 -17.33
CA GLN A 59 -0.61 7.77 -17.58
C GLN A 59 -1.24 8.75 -16.59
N GLU A 60 -2.17 9.55 -17.11
CA GLU A 60 -2.92 10.49 -16.29
C GLU A 60 -3.87 9.75 -15.34
N PHE A 61 -3.97 10.31 -14.14
CA PHE A 61 -4.84 9.87 -13.06
C PHE A 61 -6.06 10.81 -13.02
N ASP A 62 -7.30 10.32 -12.91
CA ASP A 62 -8.52 11.15 -12.84
C ASP A 62 -9.12 11.16 -11.41
N PRO A 63 -9.25 12.33 -10.73
CA PRO A 63 -8.92 13.68 -11.18
C PRO A 63 -7.41 13.93 -11.31
N PRO A 64 -6.95 14.75 -12.29
CA PRO A 64 -5.53 15.03 -12.51
C PRO A 64 -4.79 15.37 -11.22
N GLN A 65 -3.85 14.52 -10.86
CA GLN A 65 -2.96 14.73 -9.73
C GLN A 65 -1.56 14.23 -10.07
N GLU A 66 -0.56 14.97 -9.59
CA GLU A 66 0.83 14.55 -9.67
C GLU A 66 1.03 13.23 -8.92
N ASN A 67 1.47 12.20 -9.64
CA ASN A 67 1.82 10.92 -9.04
C ASN A 67 3.09 11.09 -8.18
N PRO A 68 3.02 10.83 -6.86
CA PRO A 68 4.19 10.93 -5.98
C PRO A 68 5.18 9.76 -6.14
N ILE A 69 4.94 8.87 -7.10
CA ILE A 69 5.76 7.69 -7.41
C ILE A 69 6.25 7.84 -8.85
N SER A 70 7.57 7.84 -9.02
CA SER A 70 8.17 8.13 -10.33
C SER A 70 8.21 6.93 -11.28
N ASP A 71 8.52 5.75 -10.74
CA ASP A 71 8.66 4.51 -11.51
C ASP A 71 8.43 3.27 -10.62
N TYR A 72 8.55 2.08 -11.21
CA TYR A 72 8.36 0.81 -10.50
C TYR A 72 9.41 0.59 -9.41
N MET A 73 10.63 1.11 -9.56
CA MET A 73 11.69 0.94 -8.57
C MET A 73 11.40 1.80 -7.34
N ASP A 74 10.99 3.06 -7.54
CA ASP A 74 10.54 3.94 -6.46
C ASP A 74 9.32 3.32 -5.74
N MET A 75 8.38 2.74 -6.48
CA MET A 75 7.25 1.99 -5.89
C MET A 75 7.75 0.85 -4.98
N LEU A 76 8.64 -0.02 -5.48
CA LEU A 76 9.16 -1.16 -4.73
C LEU A 76 9.96 -0.73 -3.50
N GLN A 77 10.78 0.32 -3.59
CA GLN A 77 11.55 0.84 -2.46
C GLN A 77 10.65 1.46 -1.37
N LYS A 78 9.57 2.14 -1.75
CA LYS A 78 8.56 2.60 -0.78
C LYS A 78 7.82 1.43 -0.14
N MET A 79 7.45 0.41 -0.92
CA MET A 79 6.84 -0.81 -0.40
C MET A 79 7.78 -1.54 0.57
N GLN A 80 9.07 -1.64 0.25
CA GLN A 80 10.12 -2.20 1.11
C GLN A 80 10.11 -1.51 2.48
N THR A 81 10.05 -0.18 2.53
CA THR A 81 9.94 0.55 3.80
C THR A 81 8.71 0.15 4.60
N ILE A 82 7.56 0.00 3.95
CA ILE A 82 6.28 -0.35 4.62
C ILE A 82 6.31 -1.76 5.17
N ILE A 83 6.75 -2.75 4.38
CA ILE A 83 6.67 -4.15 4.78
C ILE A 83 7.78 -4.59 5.74
N THR A 84 8.74 -3.71 6.03
CA THR A 84 9.84 -3.96 6.99
C THR A 84 9.81 -3.05 8.21
N SER A 85 8.92 -2.06 8.26
CA SER A 85 8.81 -1.12 9.39
C SER A 85 7.40 -1.20 9.96
N ALA A 86 7.28 -1.47 11.26
CA ALA A 86 5.98 -1.42 11.93
C ALA A 86 5.38 -0.02 11.75
N PRO A 87 4.11 0.09 11.29
CA PRO A 87 3.49 1.40 11.11
C PRO A 87 3.39 2.11 12.46
N LYS A 88 3.73 3.39 12.51
CA LYS A 88 3.46 4.21 13.70
C LYS A 88 1.93 4.24 13.90
N TYR A 89 1.48 3.85 15.09
CA TYR A 89 0.07 3.84 15.44
C TYR A 89 -0.51 5.26 15.38
N GLY A 90 -1.73 5.41 14.88
CA GLY A 90 -2.41 6.71 14.79
C GLY A 90 -2.14 7.52 13.52
N SER A 91 -1.81 6.89 12.38
CA SER A 91 -1.78 7.63 11.12
C SER A 91 -3.19 8.16 10.79
N THR A 92 -3.29 9.47 10.61
CA THR A 92 -4.53 10.22 10.36
C THR A 92 -5.20 9.87 9.01
N LEU A 93 -4.67 8.89 8.29
CA LEU A 93 -5.02 8.56 6.91
C LEU A 93 -6.18 7.57 6.79
N GLY A 94 -6.49 6.84 7.87
CA GLY A 94 -7.66 5.95 7.96
C GLY A 94 -7.60 4.69 7.08
N SER A 95 -6.49 4.46 6.37
CA SER A 95 -6.23 3.25 5.56
C SER A 95 -4.82 2.69 5.76
N ALA A 96 -4.64 1.43 5.36
CA ALA A 96 -3.37 0.73 5.34
C ALA A 96 -2.29 1.52 4.55
N PRO A 97 -1.07 1.69 5.08
CA PRO A 97 0.00 2.43 4.41
C PRO A 97 0.31 1.94 2.99
N LEU A 98 0.20 0.63 2.73
CA LEU A 98 0.44 0.07 1.41
C LEU A 98 -0.56 0.61 0.37
N ASN A 99 -1.83 0.78 0.76
CA ASN A 99 -2.87 1.31 -0.13
C ASN A 99 -2.57 2.75 -0.58
N HIS A 100 -1.84 3.54 0.22
CA HIS A 100 -1.44 4.90 -0.15
C HIS A 100 -0.47 4.94 -1.32
N ILE A 101 0.30 3.86 -1.55
CA ILE A 101 1.14 3.71 -2.74
C ILE A 101 0.28 3.23 -3.90
N LEU A 102 -0.51 2.18 -3.67
CA LEU A 102 -1.25 1.48 -4.74
C LEU A 102 -2.33 2.33 -5.39
N ILE A 103 -2.95 3.27 -4.67
CA ILE A 103 -4.01 4.13 -5.22
C ILE A 103 -3.56 4.93 -6.46
N TYR A 104 -2.29 5.35 -6.52
CA TYR A 104 -1.77 6.14 -7.64
C TYR A 104 -1.46 5.30 -8.86
N VAL A 105 -1.05 4.06 -8.68
CA VAL A 105 -0.65 3.18 -9.78
C VAL A 105 -1.80 2.31 -10.27
N MET A 106 -2.77 1.96 -9.41
CA MET A 106 -3.90 1.10 -9.78
C MET A 106 -4.95 1.81 -10.63
N ALA A 107 -5.19 3.11 -10.42
CA ALA A 107 -6.26 3.83 -11.10
C ALA A 107 -5.87 4.38 -12.49
N THR A 108 -4.75 3.92 -13.04
CA THR A 108 -4.40 4.16 -14.45
C THR A 108 -4.85 2.97 -15.31
N PRO A 109 -5.08 3.15 -16.62
CA PRO A 109 -5.44 2.03 -17.51
C PRO A 109 -4.46 0.85 -17.45
N SER A 110 -3.16 1.11 -17.56
CA SER A 110 -2.11 0.09 -17.46
C SER A 110 -2.00 -0.47 -16.05
N GLY A 111 -2.22 0.36 -15.04
CA GLY A 111 -2.40 -0.06 -13.65
C GLY A 111 -3.49 -1.11 -13.50
N THR A 112 -4.70 -0.78 -13.93
CA THR A 112 -5.85 -1.67 -13.84
C THR A 112 -5.56 -3.02 -14.52
N MET A 113 -4.95 -3.01 -15.70
CA MET A 113 -4.54 -4.25 -16.40
C MET A 113 -3.47 -5.02 -15.63
N ALA A 114 -2.45 -4.35 -15.08
CA ALA A 114 -1.40 -4.98 -14.28
C ALA A 114 -1.98 -5.68 -13.04
N PHE A 115 -2.90 -5.04 -12.33
CA PHE A 115 -3.51 -5.60 -11.12
C PHE A 115 -4.63 -6.63 -11.40
N ILE A 116 -5.07 -6.79 -12.66
CA ILE A 116 -5.91 -7.92 -13.07
C ILE A 116 -5.04 -9.14 -13.45
N ASN A 117 -3.79 -8.93 -13.91
CA ASN A 117 -2.88 -10.01 -14.30
C ASN A 117 -2.61 -10.99 -13.14
N ASP A 118 -2.82 -12.28 -13.38
CA ASP A 118 -2.71 -13.33 -12.34
C ASP A 118 -1.30 -13.47 -11.76
N LYS A 119 -0.25 -13.25 -12.57
CA LYS A 119 1.14 -13.34 -12.12
C LYS A 119 1.44 -12.21 -11.13
N VAL A 120 1.03 -10.99 -11.46
CA VAL A 120 1.15 -9.80 -10.61
C VAL A 120 0.34 -10.00 -9.32
N ASN A 121 -0.91 -10.46 -9.43
CA ASN A 121 -1.76 -10.75 -8.28
C ASN A 121 -1.13 -11.80 -7.34
N LYS A 122 -0.46 -12.82 -7.88
CA LYS A 122 0.26 -13.81 -7.06
C LYS A 122 1.40 -13.17 -6.27
N CYS A 123 2.18 -12.28 -6.88
CA CYS A 123 3.23 -11.55 -6.18
C CYS A 123 2.66 -10.66 -5.07
N PHE A 124 1.57 -9.91 -5.34
CA PHE A 124 0.92 -9.08 -4.33
C PHE A 124 0.35 -9.88 -3.16
N ARG A 125 -0.20 -11.08 -3.39
CA ARG A 125 -0.62 -11.97 -2.29
C ARG A 125 0.54 -12.32 -1.35
N ASN A 126 1.72 -12.61 -1.90
CA ASN A 126 2.91 -12.91 -1.10
C ASN A 126 3.36 -11.68 -0.29
N ILE A 127 3.42 -10.51 -0.92
CA ILE A 127 3.77 -9.25 -0.26
C ILE A 127 2.81 -8.94 0.90
N LEU A 128 1.51 -9.11 0.68
CA LEU A 128 0.49 -8.89 1.71
C LEU A 128 0.60 -9.91 2.86
N ASN A 129 0.94 -11.16 2.57
CA ASN A 129 1.17 -12.18 3.59
C ASN A 129 2.39 -11.86 4.45
N ASP A 130 3.49 -11.42 3.84
CA ASP A 130 4.69 -11.04 4.58
C ASP A 130 4.44 -9.82 5.48
N TRP A 131 3.71 -8.84 4.94
CA TRP A 131 3.30 -7.70 5.72
C TRP A 131 2.37 -8.09 6.88
N ALA A 132 1.43 -9.01 6.66
CA ALA A 132 0.56 -9.55 7.72
C ALA A 132 1.37 -10.29 8.80
N GLN A 133 2.42 -11.03 8.44
CA GLN A 133 3.31 -11.68 9.40
C GLN A 133 4.04 -10.66 10.27
N LEU A 134 4.60 -9.59 9.67
CA LEU A 134 5.20 -8.48 10.42
C LEU A 134 4.19 -7.87 11.39
N LEU A 135 2.96 -7.58 10.93
CA LEU A 135 1.94 -6.95 11.77
C LEU A 135 1.51 -7.82 12.96
N ASN A 136 1.63 -9.14 12.84
CA ASN A 136 1.34 -10.10 13.90
C ASN A 136 2.54 -10.40 14.83
N SER A 137 3.75 -9.93 14.50
CA SER A 137 4.95 -10.20 15.29
C SER A 137 4.97 -9.40 16.60
N PRO A 138 5.71 -9.85 17.63
CA PRO A 138 5.86 -9.11 18.88
C PRO A 138 6.39 -7.68 18.69
N ASP A 139 7.26 -7.45 17.70
CA ASP A 139 7.85 -6.15 17.39
C ASP A 139 6.78 -5.12 16.94
N SER A 140 5.68 -5.59 16.35
CA SER A 140 4.52 -4.75 16.00
C SER A 140 3.64 -4.41 17.22
N ARG A 141 3.75 -5.18 18.32
CA ARG A 141 2.94 -4.99 19.54
C ARG A 141 3.47 -3.87 20.44
N GLU A 142 4.75 -3.51 20.35
CA GLU A 142 5.30 -2.41 21.16
C GLU A 142 4.65 -1.06 20.85
N VAL A 143 4.11 -0.89 19.63
CA VAL A 143 3.43 0.33 19.20
C VAL A 143 1.99 0.42 19.71
N LEU A 144 1.42 -0.68 20.22
CA LEU A 144 0.04 -0.76 20.74
C LEU A 144 -0.09 -0.34 22.21
N ASN A 145 0.99 -0.39 23.00
CA ASN A 145 0.93 -0.24 24.46
C ASN A 145 1.28 1.15 25.00
N LYS A 146 1.40 2.18 24.16
CA LYS A 146 1.71 3.56 24.60
C LYS A 146 0.52 4.53 24.52
N GLN A 147 -0.68 4.04 24.81
CA GLN A 147 -1.73 4.88 25.39
C GLN A 147 -2.00 4.38 26.81
N VAL A 148 -1.19 4.86 27.75
CA VAL A 148 -1.58 4.84 29.16
C VAL A 148 -2.62 5.92 29.32
N ASN A 149 -3.89 5.52 29.40
CA ASN A 149 -4.96 6.39 29.83
C ASN A 149 -4.96 6.31 31.36
N GLU A 150 -4.97 7.45 32.06
CA GLU A 150 -4.86 7.57 33.52
C GLU A 150 -6.06 7.00 34.32
N THR A 151 -6.84 6.10 33.74
CA THR A 151 -7.95 5.41 34.40
C THR A 151 -7.91 3.96 33.95
N GLY A 152 -7.53 3.06 34.85
CA GLY A 152 -7.20 1.64 34.60
C GLY A 152 -8.37 0.75 34.13
N GLN A 153 -9.02 1.11 33.02
CA GLN A 153 -10.01 0.28 32.34
C GLN A 153 -9.52 -0.08 30.94
N HIS A 154 -9.07 -1.32 30.79
CA HIS A 154 -8.69 -1.93 29.52
C HIS A 154 -9.94 -2.18 28.65
N ASN A 155 -10.19 -1.32 27.67
CA ASN A 155 -11.15 -1.61 26.60
C ASN A 155 -10.42 -2.30 25.44
N TYR A 156 -10.45 -3.63 25.41
CA TYR A 156 -10.02 -4.42 24.26
C TYR A 156 -11.02 -4.25 23.10
N LYS A 157 -10.80 -3.29 22.19
CA LYS A 157 -11.44 -3.32 20.87
C LYS A 157 -10.61 -4.21 19.93
N ARG A 158 -11.07 -5.45 19.82
CA ARG A 158 -10.54 -6.50 18.94
C ARG A 158 -10.72 -6.09 17.47
N CYS A 159 -9.66 -5.67 16.79
CA CYS A 159 -9.66 -5.55 15.32
C CYS A 159 -9.46 -6.93 14.69
N GLN A 160 -10.51 -7.76 14.64
CA GLN A 160 -10.48 -9.06 13.95
C GLN A 160 -11.14 -9.07 12.56
N ASN A 161 -11.60 -7.94 12.03
CA ASN A 161 -12.48 -7.95 10.84
C ASN A 161 -11.91 -7.32 9.56
N TRP A 162 -10.61 -7.06 9.45
CA TRP A 162 -10.06 -6.37 8.26
C TRP A 162 -9.48 -7.31 7.19
N ALA A 163 -9.18 -8.57 7.53
CA ALA A 163 -8.45 -9.47 6.63
C ALA A 163 -9.31 -10.26 5.62
N VAL A 164 -10.65 -10.17 5.66
CA VAL A 164 -11.51 -11.13 4.92
C VAL A 164 -12.57 -10.49 4.02
N THR A 165 -12.84 -9.19 4.13
CA THR A 165 -13.98 -8.55 3.44
C THR A 165 -13.65 -7.86 2.11
N GLY A 166 -12.38 -7.79 1.70
CA GLY A 166 -11.98 -7.03 0.50
C GLY A 166 -11.88 -7.82 -0.82
N PHE A 167 -11.92 -9.15 -0.79
CA PHE A 167 -11.58 -9.98 -1.97
C PHE A 167 -12.67 -10.99 -2.39
N ASN A 168 -13.90 -10.83 -1.89
CA ASN A 168 -14.99 -11.75 -2.23
C ASN A 168 -16.22 -10.95 -2.71
N THR A 169 -16.13 -10.40 -3.90
CA THR A 169 -17.31 -10.25 -4.76
C THR A 169 -17.15 -11.26 -5.89
N LYS A 170 -17.80 -12.42 -5.68
CA LYS A 170 -18.06 -13.43 -6.69
C LYS A 170 -19.02 -12.90 -7.75
N SER A 171 -18.92 -13.57 -8.92
CA SER A 171 -19.81 -13.68 -10.09
C SER A 171 -19.99 -12.46 -10.95
#